data_AF-A0A7C2UF09-F1
#
_entry.id   AF-A0A7C2UF09-F1
#
_cell.length_a   1.000
_cell.length_b   1.000
_cell.length_c   1.000
_cell.angle_alpha   90.00
_cell.angle_beta   90.00
_cell.angle_gamma   90.00
#
_symmetry.space_group_name_H-M   'P 1'
#
loop_
_entity.id
_entity.type
_entity.pdbx_description
1 polymer ?
#
loop_
_entity_poly.entity_id
_entity_poly.type
_entity_poly.pdbx_seq_one_letter_code
_entity_poly.pdbx_strand_id
1 'polypeptide(L)'
;MAHSSPRESLRHRLTQLGIPREVHETAGLARMLPVRLNGSALDRLDADALAEALIYLIQNEIIRCPARLEGLPDLDWGAHVCHFYRGRDDLMTFLAACFRRGLAGNEYCVGIAPDAEAAQALRAAVVLAMPDFDHRDRAFECRTHEAWYLDRSGQLRAADALIADLVHLTEEALRAGYNGLRCAVWVAAVDRGNWPRITDYESAANARLPGMRITAVCAYPLLECDGRELADVRNTHEDAIVESAGWWHRVTASEARDAGAVLKALQGAKR
;
A
#
# COMPACT_ATOMS: atom_id res chain seq x y z
N MET A 1 -10.17 -27.02 16.08
CA MET A 1 -10.31 -27.31 14.63
C MET A 1 -9.00 -27.95 14.19
N ALA A 2 -9.03 -29.09 13.52
CA ALA A 2 -7.82 -29.85 13.22
C ALA A 2 -6.83 -29.01 12.38
N HIS A 3 -5.55 -29.04 12.77
CA HIS A 3 -4.43 -28.56 11.96
C HIS A 3 -4.32 -29.46 10.73
N SER A 4 -5.14 -29.21 9.71
CA SER A 4 -4.96 -29.83 8.40
C SER A 4 -3.95 -29.01 7.61
N SER A 5 -2.94 -29.70 7.08
CA SER A 5 -2.00 -29.17 6.09
C SER A 5 -2.43 -29.63 4.70
N PRO A 6 -2.08 -28.88 3.64
CA PRO A 6 -2.35 -29.31 2.29
C PRO A 6 -1.59 -30.60 1.95
N ARG A 7 -2.03 -31.32 0.92
CA ARG A 7 -1.27 -32.43 0.32
C ARG A 7 0.14 -31.98 -0.07
N GLU A 8 1.11 -32.88 0.03
CA GLU A 8 2.54 -32.55 -0.11
C GLU A 8 2.90 -31.95 -1.48
N SER A 9 2.18 -32.33 -2.54
CA SER A 9 2.34 -31.73 -3.88
C SER A 9 1.99 -30.23 -3.90
N LEU A 10 0.94 -29.81 -3.20
CA LEU A 10 0.57 -28.40 -3.06
C LEU A 10 1.57 -27.66 -2.18
N ARG A 11 2.03 -28.28 -1.09
CA ARG A 11 3.07 -27.71 -0.22
C ARG A 11 4.38 -27.46 -0.98
N HIS A 12 4.79 -28.38 -1.85
CA HIS A 12 5.95 -28.17 -2.71
C HIS A 12 5.78 -26.96 -3.64
N ARG A 13 4.63 -26.84 -4.31
CA ARG A 13 4.32 -25.69 -5.17
C ARG A 13 4.29 -24.36 -4.42
N LEU A 14 3.68 -24.34 -3.22
CA LEU A 14 3.68 -23.15 -2.35
C LEU A 14 5.12 -22.70 -2.04
N THR A 15 6.01 -23.62 -1.68
CA THR A 15 7.43 -23.29 -1.43
C THR A 15 8.13 -22.75 -2.66
N GLN A 16 7.87 -23.30 -3.86
CA GLN A 16 8.43 -22.78 -5.11
C GLN A 16 7.97 -21.35 -5.43
N LEU A 17 6.78 -20.96 -4.97
CA LEU A 17 6.24 -19.60 -5.09
C LEU A 17 6.74 -18.66 -3.98
N GLY A 18 7.64 -19.12 -3.11
CA GLY A 18 8.20 -18.31 -2.01
C GLY A 18 7.39 -18.34 -0.72
N ILE A 19 6.36 -19.18 -0.62
CA ILE A 19 5.54 -19.29 0.60
C ILE A 19 6.23 -20.21 1.61
N PRO A 20 6.58 -19.70 2.81
CA PRO A 20 7.34 -20.46 3.79
C PRO A 20 6.61 -21.72 4.27
N ARG A 21 7.35 -22.80 4.59
CA ARG A 21 6.76 -24.09 4.98
C ARG A 21 6.00 -24.02 6.30
N GLU A 22 6.41 -23.14 7.20
CA GLU A 22 5.84 -22.92 8.53
C GLU A 22 4.40 -22.41 8.49
N VAL A 23 3.93 -21.86 7.37
CA VAL A 23 2.55 -21.38 7.20
C VAL A 23 1.66 -22.35 6.44
N HIS A 24 2.14 -23.55 6.10
CA HIS A 24 1.38 -24.56 5.34
C HIS A 24 0.39 -25.33 6.23
N GLU A 25 -0.47 -24.60 6.91
CA GLU A 25 -1.62 -25.08 7.66
C GLU A 25 -2.82 -24.19 7.32
N THR A 26 -4.04 -24.72 7.48
CA THR A 26 -5.29 -23.99 7.16
C THR A 26 -5.30 -22.55 7.67
N ALA A 27 -4.95 -22.33 8.94
CA ALA A 27 -4.93 -20.99 9.53
C ALA A 27 -3.85 -20.07 8.93
N GLY A 28 -2.65 -20.61 8.66
CA GLY A 28 -1.55 -19.87 8.05
C GLY A 28 -1.88 -19.44 6.62
N LEU A 29 -2.39 -20.37 5.81
CA LEU A 29 -2.78 -20.09 4.42
C LEU A 29 -3.95 -19.12 4.33
N ALA A 30 -4.94 -19.24 5.22
CA ALA A 30 -6.07 -18.32 5.27
C ALA A 30 -5.62 -16.87 5.54
N ARG A 31 -4.61 -16.67 6.40
CA ARG A 31 -4.03 -15.34 6.68
C ARG A 31 -3.28 -14.75 5.48
N MET A 32 -2.78 -15.59 4.57
CA MET A 32 -2.07 -15.16 3.36
C MET A 32 -2.99 -14.89 2.17
N LEU A 33 -4.31 -15.11 2.31
CA LEU A 33 -5.24 -14.66 1.28
C LEU A 33 -5.56 -13.17 1.48
N PRO A 34 -5.71 -12.39 0.38
CA PRO A 34 -6.11 -11.00 0.46
C PRO A 34 -7.43 -10.85 1.20
N VAL A 35 -7.57 -9.76 1.96
CA VAL A 35 -8.81 -9.44 2.66
C VAL A 35 -9.93 -9.22 1.66
N ARG A 36 -11.03 -9.98 1.83
CA ARG A 36 -12.25 -9.72 1.07
C ARG A 36 -12.91 -8.46 1.59
N LEU A 37 -13.16 -7.51 0.70
CA LEU A 37 -13.95 -6.32 1.02
C LEU A 37 -15.45 -6.61 1.23
N ASN A 38 -15.92 -7.86 1.08
CA ASN A 38 -17.28 -8.29 1.43
C ASN A 38 -17.42 -9.83 1.60
N GLY A 39 -17.99 -10.26 2.74
CA GLY A 39 -18.64 -11.57 3.00
C GLY A 39 -17.76 -12.84 2.93
N SER A 40 -17.57 -13.55 4.06
CA SER A 40 -16.60 -14.65 4.17
C SER A 40 -17.08 -16.00 3.61
N ALA A 41 -16.68 -16.29 2.37
CA ALA A 41 -16.74 -17.64 1.80
C ALA A 41 -15.43 -18.44 1.98
N LEU A 42 -14.35 -17.80 2.42
CA LEU A 42 -13.02 -18.41 2.62
C LEU A 42 -12.93 -19.22 3.91
N ASP A 43 -13.68 -18.85 4.95
CA ASP A 43 -13.66 -19.51 6.27
C ASP A 43 -14.13 -20.98 6.22
N ARG A 44 -14.71 -21.40 5.10
CA ARG A 44 -15.22 -22.76 4.88
C ARG A 44 -14.30 -23.62 4.01
N LEU A 45 -13.17 -23.08 3.55
CA LEU A 45 -12.23 -23.81 2.71
C LEU A 45 -11.28 -24.68 3.56
N ASP A 46 -11.01 -25.88 3.07
CA ASP A 46 -9.97 -26.75 3.62
C ASP A 46 -8.56 -26.29 3.18
N ALA A 47 -7.52 -26.88 3.77
CA ALA A 47 -6.13 -26.52 3.51
C ALA A 47 -5.73 -26.65 2.03
N ASP A 48 -6.25 -27.66 1.32
CA ASP A 48 -5.98 -27.87 -0.10
C ASP A 48 -6.59 -26.76 -0.95
N ALA A 49 -7.87 -26.43 -0.71
CA ALA A 49 -8.56 -25.38 -1.43
C ALA A 49 -7.94 -23.99 -1.17
N LEU A 50 -7.47 -23.72 0.05
CA LEU A 50 -6.72 -22.51 0.36
C LEU A 50 -5.38 -22.46 -0.38
N ALA A 51 -4.64 -23.58 -0.41
CA ALA A 51 -3.38 -23.67 -1.13
C ALA A 51 -3.55 -23.50 -2.65
N GLU A 52 -4.55 -24.16 -3.25
CA GLU A 52 -4.86 -24.04 -4.67
C GLU A 52 -5.28 -22.62 -5.04
N ALA A 53 -6.09 -21.96 -4.21
CA ALA A 53 -6.47 -20.57 -4.41
C ALA A 53 -5.24 -19.65 -4.38
N LEU A 54 -4.39 -19.78 -3.35
CA LEU A 54 -3.21 -18.94 -3.21
C LEU A 54 -2.20 -19.15 -4.34
N ILE A 55 -1.95 -20.40 -4.72
CA ILE A 55 -1.12 -20.75 -5.88
C ILE A 55 -1.69 -20.12 -7.14
N TYR A 56 -2.99 -20.26 -7.39
CA TYR A 56 -3.64 -19.72 -8.56
C TYR A 56 -3.50 -18.19 -8.62
N LEU A 57 -3.75 -17.50 -7.50
CA LEU A 57 -3.65 -16.04 -7.43
C LEU A 57 -2.22 -15.57 -7.74
N ILE A 58 -1.20 -16.24 -7.20
CA ILE A 58 0.20 -15.87 -7.46
C ILE A 58 0.62 -16.20 -8.89
N GLN A 59 0.27 -17.39 -9.40
CA GLN A 59 0.71 -17.85 -10.73
C GLN A 59 0.08 -17.06 -11.88
N ASN A 60 -1.13 -16.52 -11.68
CA ASN A 60 -1.79 -15.65 -12.65
C ASN A 60 -1.48 -14.17 -12.37
N GLU A 61 -0.46 -13.91 -11.55
CA GLU A 61 0.00 -12.59 -11.13
C GLU A 61 -1.04 -11.74 -10.40
N ILE A 62 -2.25 -12.26 -10.12
CA ILE A 62 -3.36 -11.58 -9.44
C ILE A 62 -2.96 -10.97 -8.09
N ILE A 63 -2.02 -11.61 -7.41
CA ILE A 63 -1.33 -11.02 -6.27
C ILE A 63 0.15 -11.34 -6.36
N ARG A 64 0.99 -10.46 -5.83
CA ARG A 64 2.36 -10.85 -5.49
C ARG A 64 2.35 -11.76 -4.27
N CYS A 65 3.36 -12.63 -4.16
CA CYS A 65 3.52 -13.48 -2.99
C CYS A 65 3.49 -12.61 -1.71
N PRO A 66 2.54 -12.86 -0.78
CA PRO A 66 2.48 -12.11 0.46
C PRO A 66 3.78 -12.28 1.25
N ALA A 67 4.21 -11.20 1.90
CA ALA A 67 5.45 -11.19 2.66
C ALA A 67 5.27 -10.53 4.03
N ARG A 68 6.26 -10.69 4.91
CA ARG A 68 6.44 -9.73 6.01
C ARG A 68 6.87 -8.38 5.44
N LEU A 69 6.68 -7.30 6.19
CA LEU A 69 6.94 -5.95 5.68
C LEU A 69 8.39 -5.77 5.21
N GLU A 70 9.34 -6.41 5.88
CA GLU A 70 10.76 -6.39 5.55
C GLU A 70 11.05 -7.12 4.23
N GLY A 71 10.25 -8.15 3.91
CA GLY A 71 10.36 -8.94 2.69
C GLY A 71 9.56 -8.39 1.50
N LEU A 72 8.75 -7.35 1.71
CA LEU A 72 8.01 -6.72 0.61
C LEU A 72 9.03 -6.04 -0.34
N PRO A 73 8.99 -6.27 -1.67
CA PRO A 73 9.83 -5.53 -2.61
C PRO A 73 9.66 -4.02 -2.44
N ASP A 74 10.71 -3.24 -2.70
CA ASP A 74 10.56 -1.78 -2.71
C ASP A 74 9.75 -1.32 -3.93
N LEU A 75 9.35 -0.06 -3.89
CA LEU A 75 8.58 0.59 -4.94
C LEU A 75 9.52 1.11 -6.02
N ASP A 76 9.09 0.99 -7.27
CA ASP A 76 9.85 1.50 -8.41
C ASP A 76 9.74 3.03 -8.51
N TRP A 77 10.67 3.62 -9.26
CA TRP A 77 10.56 5.03 -9.64
C TRP A 77 9.40 5.26 -10.59
N GLY A 78 8.68 6.35 -10.37
CA GLY A 78 7.44 6.70 -11.04
C GLY A 78 6.21 6.02 -10.46
N ALA A 79 6.38 5.14 -9.45
CA ALA A 79 5.26 4.41 -8.87
C ALA A 79 4.34 5.34 -8.06
N HIS A 80 3.03 5.12 -8.24
CA HIS A 80 1.98 5.72 -7.45
C HIS A 80 1.10 4.61 -6.87
N VAL A 81 1.24 4.36 -5.56
CA VAL A 81 0.65 3.20 -4.91
C VAL A 81 -0.29 3.61 -3.78
N CYS A 82 -1.38 2.87 -3.63
CA CYS A 82 -2.30 3.05 -2.53
C CYS A 82 -1.91 2.11 -1.39
N HIS A 83 -1.96 2.57 -0.14
CA HIS A 83 -1.93 1.73 1.05
C HIS A 83 -3.29 1.81 1.76
N PHE A 84 -4.01 0.71 1.89
CA PHE A 84 -5.22 0.68 2.72
C PHE A 84 -4.88 0.19 4.12
N TYR A 85 -5.04 1.06 5.11
CA TYR A 85 -4.75 0.73 6.51
C TYR A 85 -6.04 0.51 7.31
N ARG A 86 -6.02 -0.44 8.25
CA ARG A 86 -7.17 -0.67 9.17
C ARG A 86 -7.13 0.17 10.43
N GLY A 87 -5.92 0.52 10.86
CA GLY A 87 -5.70 1.24 12.10
C GLY A 87 -4.34 1.93 12.10
N ARG A 88 -4.10 2.72 13.14
CA ARG A 88 -2.91 3.56 13.24
C ARG A 88 -1.61 2.75 13.30
N ASP A 89 -1.61 1.58 13.94
CA ASP A 89 -0.42 0.74 14.05
C ASP A 89 0.03 0.20 12.69
N ASP A 90 -0.91 -0.29 11.88
CA ASP A 90 -0.72 -0.75 10.50
C ASP A 90 -0.14 0.37 9.64
N LEU A 91 -0.79 1.54 9.64
CA LEU A 91 -0.35 2.74 8.95
C LEU A 91 1.09 3.15 9.34
N MET A 92 1.36 3.30 10.64
CA MET A 92 2.65 3.77 11.14
C MET A 92 3.76 2.77 10.83
N THR A 93 3.46 1.47 10.96
CA THR A 93 4.39 0.39 10.63
C THR A 93 4.77 0.45 9.14
N PHE A 94 3.79 0.60 8.24
CA PHE A 94 4.05 0.75 6.81
C PHE A 94 4.85 2.01 6.48
N LEU A 95 4.37 3.18 6.92
CA LEU A 95 4.97 4.46 6.57
C LEU A 95 6.39 4.60 7.12
N ALA A 96 6.64 4.13 8.35
CA ALA A 96 7.99 4.12 8.91
C ALA A 96 8.94 3.24 8.08
N ALA A 97 8.49 2.05 7.66
CA ALA A 97 9.29 1.18 6.79
C ALA A 97 9.50 1.79 5.40
N CYS A 98 8.49 2.45 4.83
CA CYS A 98 8.56 3.12 3.54
C CYS A 98 9.61 4.24 3.56
N PHE A 99 9.55 5.14 4.54
CA PHE A 99 10.54 6.21 4.68
C PHE A 99 11.93 5.70 5.05
N ARG A 100 12.03 4.66 5.88
CA ARG A 100 13.32 4.03 6.17
C ARG A 100 14.02 3.54 4.90
N ARG A 101 13.29 2.93 3.97
CA ARG A 101 13.84 2.47 2.69
C ARG A 101 14.33 3.65 1.85
N GLY A 102 13.50 4.70 1.70
CA GLY A 102 13.89 5.89 0.95
C GLY A 102 15.11 6.60 1.53
N LEU A 103 15.13 6.82 2.84
CA LEU A 103 16.25 7.45 3.53
C LEU A 103 17.53 6.62 3.40
N ALA A 104 17.46 5.29 3.54
CA ALA A 104 18.59 4.39 3.30
C ALA A 104 19.08 4.45 1.83
N GLY A 105 18.15 4.63 0.89
CA GLY A 105 18.39 4.81 -0.55
C GLY A 105 18.86 6.20 -0.97
N ASN A 106 19.17 7.11 -0.03
CA ASN A 106 19.54 8.51 -0.30
C ASN A 106 18.46 9.28 -1.07
N GLU A 107 17.20 9.08 -0.70
CA GLU A 107 16.04 9.79 -1.26
C GLU A 107 15.62 10.93 -0.31
N TYR A 108 15.12 12.01 -0.89
CA TYR A 108 14.46 13.06 -0.11
C TYR A 108 13.04 12.61 0.22
N CYS A 109 12.71 12.55 1.50
CA CYS A 109 11.49 11.95 2.00
C CYS A 109 10.53 13.01 2.56
N VAL A 110 9.28 12.99 2.10
CA VAL A 110 8.23 13.94 2.50
C VAL A 110 7.02 13.16 3.00
N GLY A 111 6.69 13.34 4.28
CA GLY A 111 5.43 12.88 4.85
C GLY A 111 4.39 13.98 4.85
N ILE A 112 3.17 13.67 4.44
CA ILE A 112 2.03 14.61 4.51
C ILE A 112 1.00 14.01 5.47
N ALA A 113 0.73 14.71 6.56
CA ALA A 113 -0.09 14.22 7.66
C ALA A 113 -1.31 15.14 7.92
N PRO A 114 -2.39 14.63 8.54
CA PRO A 114 -3.61 15.39 8.79
C PRO A 114 -3.39 16.72 9.52
N ASP A 115 -2.58 16.69 10.57
CA ASP A 115 -2.33 17.80 11.47
C ASP A 115 -0.90 17.73 12.05
N ALA A 116 -0.56 18.69 12.90
CA ALA A 116 0.77 18.79 13.51
C ALA A 116 1.09 17.62 14.46
N GLU A 117 0.10 17.11 15.19
CA GLU A 117 0.28 15.97 16.10
C GLU A 117 0.56 14.69 15.31
N ALA A 118 -0.20 14.46 14.25
CA ALA A 118 -0.02 13.37 13.31
C ALA A 118 1.34 13.44 12.61
N ALA A 119 1.77 14.63 12.17
CA ALA A 119 3.10 14.85 11.60
C ALA A 119 4.22 14.52 12.59
N GLN A 120 4.07 14.94 13.85
CA GLN A 120 5.04 14.63 14.90
C GLN A 120 5.09 13.12 15.21
N ALA A 121 3.93 12.46 15.26
CA ALA A 121 3.85 11.01 15.47
C ALA A 121 4.50 10.22 14.33
N LEU A 122 4.27 10.63 13.08
CA LEU A 122 4.92 10.03 11.92
C LEU A 122 6.45 10.20 11.98
N ARG A 123 6.93 11.40 12.31
CA ARG A 123 8.37 11.64 12.48
C ARG A 123 8.97 10.77 13.58
N ALA A 124 8.30 10.67 14.73
CA ALA A 124 8.74 9.82 15.83
C ALA A 124 8.82 8.34 15.42
N ALA A 125 7.84 7.84 14.64
CA ALA A 125 7.85 6.48 14.13
C ALA A 125 9.02 6.21 13.17
N VAL A 126 9.34 7.16 12.28
CA VAL A 126 10.51 7.06 11.37
C VAL A 126 11.82 7.06 12.15
N VAL A 127 11.98 7.97 13.13
CA VAL A 127 13.16 8.03 14.00
C VAL A 127 13.36 6.71 14.75
N LEU A 128 12.30 6.17 15.34
CA LEU A 128 12.36 4.90 16.07
C LEU A 128 12.75 3.72 15.18
N ALA A 129 12.32 3.73 13.92
CA ALA A 129 12.65 2.70 12.94
C ALA A 129 14.08 2.85 12.37
N MET A 130 14.80 3.93 12.68
CA MET A 130 16.10 4.26 12.09
C MET A 130 17.14 4.69 13.14
N PRO A 131 18.01 3.76 13.58
CA PRO A 131 19.08 4.07 14.53
C PRO A 131 20.08 5.15 14.07
N ASP A 132 20.22 5.40 12.75
CA ASP A 132 21.12 6.39 12.14
C ASP A 132 20.39 7.66 11.65
N PHE A 133 19.18 7.93 12.15
CA PHE A 133 18.33 8.99 11.63
C PHE A 133 18.97 10.39 11.66
N ASP A 134 19.76 10.73 12.68
CA ASP A 134 20.36 12.06 12.83
C ASP A 134 21.19 12.50 11.61
N HIS A 135 21.84 11.55 10.93
CA HIS A 135 22.61 11.82 9.71
C HIS A 135 21.73 12.08 8.47
N ARG A 136 20.44 11.74 8.56
CA ARG A 136 19.44 11.82 7.50
C ARG A 136 18.29 12.78 7.82
N ASP A 137 18.36 13.48 8.94
CA ASP A 137 17.34 14.44 9.38
C ASP A 137 17.03 15.50 8.31
N ARG A 138 18.06 15.96 7.60
CA ARG A 138 17.95 16.92 6.49
C ARG A 138 17.30 16.36 5.23
N ALA A 139 17.16 15.04 5.14
CA ALA A 139 16.51 14.34 4.04
C ALA A 139 15.05 13.94 4.37
N PHE A 140 14.52 14.35 5.53
CA PHE A 140 13.16 14.03 5.93
C PHE A 140 12.38 15.22 6.48
N GLU A 141 11.26 15.54 5.84
CA GLU A 141 10.31 16.53 6.32
C GLU A 141 8.89 15.96 6.47
N CYS A 142 8.11 16.56 7.37
CA CYS A 142 6.68 16.29 7.51
C CYS A 142 5.90 17.60 7.36
N ARG A 143 4.84 17.58 6.55
CA ARG A 143 3.93 18.69 6.31
C ARG A 143 2.52 18.32 6.74
N THR A 144 1.71 19.30 7.09
CA THR A 144 0.28 19.09 7.38
C THR A 144 -0.55 19.13 6.11
N HIS A 145 -1.77 18.59 6.15
CA HIS A 145 -2.75 18.71 5.07
C HIS A 145 -3.05 20.18 4.77
N GLU A 146 -3.18 21.01 5.81
CA GLU A 146 -3.37 22.45 5.64
C GLU A 146 -2.23 23.07 4.84
N ALA A 147 -0.98 22.80 5.20
CA ALA A 147 0.19 23.36 4.54
C ALA A 147 0.38 22.86 3.10
N TRP A 148 -0.13 21.68 2.79
CA TRP A 148 0.00 21.06 1.48
C TRP A 148 -1.15 21.38 0.54
N TYR A 149 -2.38 21.13 0.99
CA TYR A 149 -3.58 21.18 0.16
C TYR A 149 -4.25 22.55 0.11
N LEU A 150 -4.01 23.45 1.07
CA LEU A 150 -4.67 24.75 1.12
C LEU A 150 -3.78 25.87 0.59
N ASP A 151 -4.41 26.86 -0.04
CA ASP A 151 -3.76 28.13 -0.36
C ASP A 151 -3.77 29.08 0.84
N ARG A 152 -3.21 30.28 0.65
CA ARG A 152 -3.14 31.30 1.72
C ARG A 152 -4.51 31.80 2.21
N SER A 153 -5.58 31.53 1.46
CA SER A 153 -6.96 31.85 1.83
C SER A 153 -7.69 30.68 2.48
N GLY A 154 -7.02 29.55 2.68
CA GLY A 154 -7.59 28.33 3.24
C GLY A 154 -8.43 27.53 2.24
N GLN A 155 -8.35 27.84 0.94
CA GLN A 155 -9.09 27.11 -0.10
C GLN A 155 -8.25 25.95 -0.64
N LEU A 156 -8.92 24.85 -0.99
CA LEU A 156 -8.26 23.71 -1.63
C LEU A 156 -7.64 24.13 -2.96
N ARG A 157 -6.35 23.82 -3.09
CA ARG A 157 -5.59 24.05 -4.32
C ARG A 157 -6.03 23.09 -5.42
N ALA A 158 -5.89 23.54 -6.67
CA ALA A 158 -6.13 22.69 -7.83
C ALA A 158 -5.12 21.53 -7.89
N ALA A 159 -5.58 20.37 -8.37
CA ALA A 159 -4.76 19.16 -8.53
C ALA A 159 -3.45 19.44 -9.29
N ASP A 160 -3.53 20.12 -10.44
CA ASP A 160 -2.35 20.46 -11.26
C ASP A 160 -1.30 21.27 -10.49
N ALA A 161 -1.73 22.16 -9.58
CA ALA A 161 -0.81 22.95 -8.78
C ALA A 161 -0.09 22.10 -7.72
N LEU A 162 -0.79 21.13 -7.12
CA LEU A 162 -0.19 20.19 -6.16
C LEU A 162 0.79 19.23 -6.83
N ILE A 163 0.45 18.75 -8.04
CA ILE A 163 1.35 17.90 -8.83
C ILE A 163 2.56 18.70 -9.32
N ALA A 164 2.39 19.95 -9.74
CA ALA A 164 3.52 20.83 -10.10
C ALA A 164 4.50 21.02 -8.93
N ASP A 165 4.00 21.15 -7.69
CA ASP A 165 4.84 21.22 -6.51
C ASP A 165 5.60 19.91 -6.25
N LEU A 166 4.98 18.74 -6.42
CA LEU A 166 5.68 17.44 -6.33
C LEU A 166 6.78 17.32 -7.37
N VAL A 167 6.52 17.76 -8.60
CA VAL A 167 7.51 17.78 -9.67
C VAL A 167 8.68 18.67 -9.28
N HIS A 168 8.40 19.88 -8.80
CA HIS A 168 9.45 20.81 -8.41
C HIS A 168 10.27 20.29 -7.23
N LEU A 169 9.63 19.73 -6.19
CA LEU A 169 10.32 19.10 -5.06
C LEU A 169 11.22 17.95 -5.51
N THR A 170 10.77 17.16 -6.49
CA THR A 170 11.59 16.08 -7.07
C THR A 170 12.84 16.65 -7.76
N GLU A 171 12.68 17.70 -8.57
CA GLU A 171 13.80 18.36 -9.25
C GLU A 171 14.78 19.05 -8.28
N GLU A 172 14.27 19.66 -7.21
CA GLU A 172 15.07 20.22 -6.11
C GLU A 172 15.85 19.13 -5.38
N ALA A 173 15.22 18.00 -5.05
CA ALA A 173 15.88 16.88 -4.41
C ALA A 173 17.04 16.33 -5.27
N LEU A 174 16.81 16.16 -6.57
CA LEU A 174 17.84 15.72 -7.51
C LEU A 174 19.00 16.72 -7.59
N ARG A 175 18.71 18.03 -7.68
CA ARG A 175 19.74 19.09 -7.67
C ARG A 175 20.55 19.13 -6.37
N ALA A 176 19.93 18.78 -5.24
CA ALA A 176 20.57 18.67 -3.94
C ALA A 176 21.40 17.38 -3.77
N GLY A 177 21.41 16.47 -4.76
CA GLY A 177 22.21 15.24 -4.75
C GLY A 177 21.50 14.01 -4.19
N TYR A 178 20.18 14.08 -3.97
CA TYR A 178 19.37 12.90 -3.65
C TYR A 178 19.06 12.08 -4.91
N ASN A 179 18.77 10.79 -4.72
CA ASN A 179 18.47 9.86 -5.82
C ASN A 179 17.05 10.04 -6.39
N GLY A 180 16.16 10.71 -5.65
CA GLY A 180 14.77 10.95 -5.99
C GLY A 180 13.97 11.46 -4.80
N LEU A 181 12.65 11.57 -5.00
CA LEU A 181 11.67 11.96 -3.99
C LEU A 181 10.85 10.74 -3.55
N ARG A 182 10.66 10.55 -2.25
CA ARG A 182 9.66 9.63 -1.71
C ARG A 182 8.62 10.41 -0.94
N CYS A 183 7.39 10.38 -1.42
CA CYS A 183 6.26 11.06 -0.81
C CYS A 183 5.28 10.02 -0.25
N ALA A 184 4.82 10.21 0.98
CA ALA A 184 3.69 9.46 1.50
C ALA A 184 2.66 10.38 2.15
N VAL A 185 1.40 10.19 1.79
CA VAL A 185 0.25 10.94 2.29
C VAL A 185 -0.52 10.06 3.25
N TRP A 186 -0.76 10.53 4.47
CA TRP A 186 -1.67 9.93 5.42
C TRP A 186 -3.03 10.60 5.34
N VAL A 187 -3.96 9.96 4.63
CA VAL A 187 -5.37 10.37 4.62
C VAL A 187 -6.01 9.87 5.91
N ALA A 188 -6.29 10.76 6.88
CA ALA A 188 -6.93 10.36 8.13
C ALA A 188 -8.42 10.06 7.99
N ALA A 189 -9.10 10.82 7.14
CA ALA A 189 -10.51 10.66 6.86
C ALA A 189 -10.77 10.98 5.40
N VAL A 190 -11.69 10.25 4.81
CA VAL A 190 -12.16 10.54 3.45
C VAL A 190 -13.26 11.59 3.52
N ASP A 191 -12.94 12.81 3.12
CA ASP A 191 -13.95 13.86 2.98
C ASP A 191 -14.77 13.64 1.70
N ARG A 192 -15.96 13.10 1.86
CA ARG A 192 -16.92 12.84 0.77
C ARG A 192 -17.35 14.12 0.03
N GLY A 193 -17.35 15.26 0.71
CA GLY A 193 -17.63 16.56 0.09
C GLY A 193 -16.55 16.96 -0.91
N ASN A 194 -15.33 16.47 -0.72
CA ASN A 194 -14.17 16.75 -1.54
C ASN A 194 -13.72 15.55 -2.40
N TRP A 195 -14.49 14.46 -2.46
CA TRP A 195 -14.17 13.28 -3.26
C TRP A 195 -13.81 13.58 -4.73
N PRO A 196 -14.54 14.48 -5.45
CA PRO A 196 -14.15 14.84 -6.81
C PRO A 196 -12.74 15.44 -6.89
N ARG A 197 -12.34 16.24 -5.88
CA ARG A 197 -11.00 16.84 -5.82
C ARG A 197 -9.92 15.80 -5.55
N ILE A 198 -10.22 14.82 -4.69
CA ILE A 198 -9.33 13.68 -4.45
C ILE A 198 -9.13 12.93 -5.77
N THR A 199 -10.22 12.56 -6.45
CA THR A 199 -10.14 11.86 -7.75
C THR A 199 -9.39 12.64 -8.82
N ASP A 200 -9.58 13.97 -8.90
CA ASP A 200 -8.82 14.83 -9.82
C ASP A 200 -7.31 14.78 -9.50
N TYR A 201 -6.94 14.86 -8.22
CA TYR A 201 -5.56 14.78 -7.76
C TYR A 201 -4.94 13.41 -8.06
N GLU A 202 -5.60 12.31 -7.70
CA GLU A 202 -5.11 10.96 -7.98
C GLU A 202 -4.94 10.71 -9.48
N SER A 203 -5.88 11.21 -10.30
CA SER A 203 -5.81 11.08 -11.75
C SER A 203 -4.63 11.87 -12.34
N ALA A 204 -4.40 13.09 -11.85
CA ALA A 204 -3.27 13.91 -12.27
C ALA A 204 -1.92 13.29 -11.84
N ALA A 205 -1.85 12.70 -10.65
CA ALA A 205 -0.68 11.95 -10.19
C ALA A 205 -0.36 10.78 -11.14
N ASN A 206 -1.33 9.92 -11.45
CA ASN A 206 -1.10 8.79 -12.37
C ASN A 206 -0.64 9.21 -13.76
N ALA A 207 -1.14 10.34 -14.25
CA ALA A 207 -0.77 10.83 -15.57
C ALA A 207 0.67 11.39 -15.60
N ARG A 208 1.17 11.90 -14.46
CA ARG A 208 2.39 12.71 -14.44
C ARG A 208 3.59 12.04 -13.79
N LEU A 209 3.38 11.22 -12.75
CA LEU A 209 4.47 10.59 -11.99
C LEU A 209 5.25 9.50 -12.78
N PRO A 210 4.64 8.71 -13.69
CA PRO A 210 5.38 7.71 -14.44
C PRO A 210 6.60 8.29 -15.19
N GLY A 211 7.74 7.62 -15.06
CA GLY A 211 9.02 8.05 -15.66
C GLY A 211 9.80 9.10 -14.86
N MET A 212 9.26 9.57 -13.73
CA MET A 212 9.97 10.49 -12.83
C MET A 212 10.75 9.76 -11.73
N ARG A 213 11.73 10.44 -11.13
CA ARG A 213 12.46 9.95 -9.93
C ARG A 213 11.66 10.22 -8.65
N ILE A 214 10.42 9.75 -8.64
CA ILE A 214 9.49 9.90 -7.52
C ILE A 214 8.84 8.57 -7.19
N THR A 215 8.63 8.30 -5.91
CA THR A 215 7.75 7.24 -5.43
C THR A 215 6.69 7.88 -4.55
N ALA A 216 5.42 7.65 -4.85
CA ALA A 216 4.29 8.24 -4.12
C ALA A 216 3.40 7.15 -3.51
N VAL A 217 3.07 7.34 -2.23
CA VAL A 217 2.16 6.47 -1.47
C VAL A 217 0.97 7.30 -0.97
N CYS A 218 -0.25 6.90 -1.30
CA CYS A 218 -1.46 7.46 -0.70
C CYS A 218 -2.07 6.44 0.29
N ALA A 219 -2.07 6.75 1.58
CA ALA A 219 -2.54 5.85 2.63
C ALA A 219 -3.97 6.20 3.07
N TYR A 220 -4.94 5.30 2.85
CA TYR A 220 -6.36 5.51 3.09
C TYR A 220 -6.93 4.61 4.20
N PRO A 221 -7.88 5.11 5.00
CA PRO A 221 -8.52 4.36 6.06
C PRO A 221 -9.51 3.36 5.47
N LEU A 222 -9.12 2.07 5.45
CA LEU A 222 -9.88 1.00 4.80
C LEU A 222 -11.34 0.91 5.27
N LEU A 223 -11.58 1.14 6.57
CA LEU A 223 -12.89 0.99 7.19
C LEU A 223 -13.83 2.19 6.97
N GLU A 224 -13.30 3.33 6.51
CA GLU A 224 -14.08 4.54 6.24
C GLU A 224 -14.43 4.68 4.75
N CYS A 225 -13.68 4.01 3.87
CA CYS A 225 -14.01 3.94 2.46
C CYS A 225 -15.14 2.93 2.19
N ASP A 226 -16.15 3.34 1.44
CA ASP A 226 -17.14 2.43 0.89
C ASP A 226 -16.63 1.69 -0.36
N GLY A 227 -17.40 0.71 -0.85
CA GLY A 227 -16.99 -0.11 -1.99
C GLY A 227 -16.77 0.66 -3.30
N ARG A 228 -17.40 1.83 -3.48
CA ARG A 228 -17.18 2.70 -4.63
C ARG A 228 -15.90 3.52 -4.44
N GLU A 229 -15.71 4.09 -3.26
CA GLU A 229 -14.52 4.87 -2.90
C GLU A 229 -13.24 4.01 -3.01
N LEU A 230 -13.30 2.78 -2.50
CA LEU A 230 -12.22 1.80 -2.66
C LEU A 230 -11.96 1.45 -4.13
N ALA A 231 -13.01 1.34 -4.95
CA ALA A 231 -12.86 1.05 -6.37
C ALA A 231 -12.26 2.22 -7.13
N ASP A 232 -12.69 3.45 -6.84
CA ASP A 232 -12.18 4.68 -7.45
C ASP A 232 -10.69 4.82 -7.13
N VAL A 233 -10.31 4.80 -5.85
CA VAL A 233 -8.89 4.88 -5.41
C VAL A 233 -8.08 3.75 -6.03
N ARG A 234 -8.58 2.51 -6.01
CA ARG A 234 -7.86 1.40 -6.62
C ARG A 234 -7.67 1.60 -8.13
N ASN A 235 -8.70 2.07 -8.83
CA ASN A 235 -8.61 2.26 -10.28
C ASN A 235 -7.68 3.43 -10.67
N THR A 236 -7.36 4.31 -9.71
CA THR A 236 -6.39 5.40 -9.86
C THR A 236 -5.05 5.08 -9.20
N HIS A 237 -4.69 3.83 -8.97
CA HIS A 237 -3.33 3.47 -8.54
C HIS A 237 -2.89 2.23 -9.29
N GLU A 238 -1.59 2.05 -9.51
CA GLU A 238 -1.08 0.84 -10.17
C GLU A 238 -1.17 -0.37 -9.23
N ASP A 239 -0.88 -0.13 -7.95
CA ASP A 239 -0.86 -1.12 -6.89
C ASP A 239 -1.60 -0.66 -5.64
N ALA A 240 -2.20 -1.63 -4.94
CA ALA A 240 -2.73 -1.48 -3.60
C ALA A 240 -1.94 -2.37 -2.62
N ILE A 241 -1.52 -1.79 -1.50
CA ILE A 241 -0.82 -2.44 -0.40
C ILE A 241 -1.76 -2.56 0.80
N VAL A 242 -1.95 -3.78 1.28
CA VAL A 242 -2.88 -4.07 2.37
C VAL A 242 -2.22 -5.04 3.35
N GLU A 243 -2.30 -4.74 4.64
CA GLU A 243 -1.92 -5.67 5.70
C GLU A 243 -3.07 -6.67 5.95
N SER A 244 -2.76 -7.89 6.35
CA SER A 244 -3.70 -8.88 6.85
C SER A 244 -3.01 -9.87 7.78
N ALA A 245 -3.34 -9.85 9.07
CA ALA A 245 -2.89 -10.83 10.05
C ALA A 245 -1.35 -11.05 10.06
N GLY A 246 -0.60 -9.95 9.94
CA GLY A 246 0.85 -9.86 9.91
C GLY A 246 1.48 -10.06 8.53
N TRP A 247 0.68 -10.20 7.46
CA TRP A 247 1.13 -10.34 6.09
C TRP A 247 0.80 -9.11 5.26
N TRP A 248 1.71 -8.73 4.38
CA TRP A 248 1.55 -7.59 3.48
C TRP A 248 1.31 -8.10 2.07
N HIS A 249 0.25 -7.59 1.45
CA HIS A 249 -0.20 -7.95 0.12
C HIS A 249 -0.03 -6.76 -0.80
N ARG A 250 0.64 -6.95 -1.95
CA ARG A 250 0.64 -6.01 -3.08
C ARG A 250 -0.25 -6.60 -4.17
N VAL A 251 -1.31 -5.89 -4.51
CA VAL A 251 -2.36 -6.29 -5.46
C VAL A 251 -2.40 -5.24 -6.57
N THR A 252 -2.28 -5.61 -7.84
CA THR A 252 -2.39 -4.60 -8.90
C THR A 252 -3.85 -4.25 -9.20
N ALA A 253 -4.09 -3.06 -9.73
CA ALA A 253 -5.45 -2.56 -9.97
C ALA A 253 -6.21 -3.31 -11.08
N SER A 254 -5.52 -3.89 -12.07
CA SER A 254 -6.14 -4.79 -13.06
C SER A 254 -6.64 -6.08 -12.40
N GLU A 255 -5.88 -6.59 -11.43
CA GLU A 255 -6.02 -7.93 -10.85
C GLU A 255 -7.11 -8.03 -9.78
N ALA A 256 -7.41 -6.97 -9.06
CA ALA A 256 -8.48 -6.99 -8.05
C ALA A 256 -9.88 -7.24 -8.67
N ARG A 257 -10.07 -6.92 -9.95
CA ARG A 257 -11.28 -7.28 -10.71
C ARG A 257 -11.36 -8.79 -10.96
N ASP A 258 -10.21 -9.41 -11.21
CA ASP A 258 -10.09 -10.83 -11.53
C ASP A 258 -10.10 -11.71 -10.27
N ALA A 259 -9.50 -11.28 -9.16
CA ALA A 259 -9.56 -11.98 -7.87
C ALA A 259 -11.01 -12.25 -7.42
N GLY A 260 -11.89 -11.26 -7.58
CA GLY A 260 -13.33 -11.40 -7.29
C GLY A 260 -14.04 -12.38 -8.22
N ALA A 261 -13.64 -12.46 -9.49
CA ALA A 261 -14.17 -13.41 -10.47
C ALA A 261 -13.66 -14.84 -10.23
N VAL A 262 -12.39 -14.99 -9.90
CA VAL A 262 -11.72 -16.26 -9.58
C VAL A 262 -12.30 -16.90 -8.32
N LEU A 263 -12.51 -16.10 -7.27
CA LEU A 263 -13.13 -16.57 -6.04
C LEU A 263 -14.60 -16.98 -6.25
N LYS A 264 -15.31 -16.38 -7.21
CA LYS A 264 -16.65 -16.83 -7.64
C LYS A 264 -16.59 -18.10 -8.50
N ALA A 265 -15.60 -18.24 -9.38
CA ALA A 265 -15.42 -19.42 -10.22
C ALA A 265 -15.07 -20.68 -9.40
N LEU A 266 -14.20 -20.55 -8.39
CA LEU A 266 -13.86 -21.63 -7.45
C LEU A 266 -15.06 -22.09 -6.60
N GLN A 267 -16.05 -21.21 -6.37
CA GLN A 267 -17.32 -21.55 -5.72
C GLN A 267 -18.27 -22.31 -6.67
N GLY A 268 -18.23 -22.03 -7.97
CA GLY A 268 -19.05 -22.69 -8.99
C GLY A 268 -18.55 -24.09 -9.38
N ALA A 269 -17.25 -24.35 -9.21
CA ALA A 269 -16.60 -25.63 -9.55
C ALA A 269 -16.83 -26.75 -8.52
N LYS A 270 -17.38 -26.44 -7.33
CA LYS A 270 -17.80 -27.44 -6.32
C LYS A 270 -19.34 -27.64 -6.31
N ARG A 271 -19.92 -27.95 -7.47
CA ARG A 271 -21.24 -28.60 -7.56
C ARG A 271 -21.08 -30.02 -8.06
#